data_AF-A0A087T6Q4-F1
#
_entry.id   AF-A0A087T6Q4-F1
#
_cell.length_a   1.000
_cell.length_b   1.000
_cell.length_c   1.000
_cell.angle_alpha   90.00
_cell.angle_beta   90.00
_cell.angle_gamma   90.00
#
_symmetry.space_group_name_H-M   'P 1'
#
loop_
_entity.id
_entity.type
_entity.pdbx_description
1 polymer ?
#
loop_
_entity_poly.entity_id
_entity_poly.type
_entity_poly.pdbx_seq_one_letter_code
_entity_poly.pdbx_strand_id
1 'polypeptide(L)' 'MLWGTFSWVAGGSLAVIEENMKAADCLNVTADHLHPYMVSVFPTGNGIFQQYNAVCHKVRIILEWF' A
#
# COMPACT_ATOMS: atom_id res chain seq x y z
N MET A 1 -14.69 -5.24 -2.17
CA MET A 1 -13.51 -5.71 -1.41
C MET A 1 -12.94 -4.50 -0.66
N LEU A 2 -12.22 -4.68 0.45
CA LEU A 2 -11.65 -3.55 1.21
C LEU A 2 -10.13 -3.67 1.22
N TRP A 3 -9.44 -2.57 0.97
CA TRP A 3 -7.98 -2.47 1.09
C TRP A 3 -7.67 -1.51 2.22
N GLY A 4 -6.73 -1.87 3.08
CA GLY A 4 -6.32 -0.98 4.16
C GLY A 4 -4.86 -1.14 4.53
N THR A 5 -4.29 -0.06 5.06
CA THR A 5 -2.95 -0.02 5.63
C THR A 5 -3.05 0.21 7.13
N PHE A 6 -2.11 -0.36 7.87
CA PHE A 6 -2.01 -0.14 9.31
C PHE A 6 -0.55 -0.33 9.73
N SER A 7 -0.19 0.27 10.85
CA SER A 7 1.07 0.01 11.52
C SER A 7 0.84 -0.18 13.01
N TRP A 8 1.90 -0.56 13.71
CA TRP A 8 1.90 -0.55 15.17
C TRP A 8 1.70 0.85 15.76
N VAL A 9 2.09 1.90 15.03
CA VAL A 9 2.18 3.28 15.52
C VAL A 9 0.90 4.07 15.24
N ALA A 10 0.20 3.75 14.16
CA ALA A 10 -1.01 4.45 13.74
C ALA A 10 -1.93 3.53 12.92
N GLY A 11 -3.24 3.81 12.99
CA GLY A 11 -4.18 3.32 11.99
C GLY A 11 -3.91 4.00 10.65
N GLY A 12 -3.94 3.24 9.56
CA GLY A 12 -3.71 3.77 8.21
C GLY A 12 -4.97 3.95 7.40
N SER A 13 -4.81 3.97 6.09
CA SER A 13 -5.86 4.30 5.15
C SER A 13 -6.78 3.11 4.94
N LEU A 14 -8.06 3.38 4.66
CA LEU A 14 -9.05 2.37 4.32
C LEU A 14 -9.76 2.79 3.05
N ALA A 15 -9.78 1.89 2.06
CA ALA A 15 -10.33 2.16 0.74
C ALA A 15 -11.23 1.01 0.29
N VAL A 16 -12.34 1.37 -0.35
CA VAL A 16 -13.17 0.41 -1.07
C VAL A 16 -12.50 0.14 -2.41
N ILE A 17 -12.25 -1.13 -2.70
CA ILE A 17 -11.68 -1.59 -3.95
C ILE A 17 -12.65 -2.53 -4.66
N GLU A 18 -12.66 -2.45 -5.99
CA GLU A 18 -13.41 -3.39 -6.82
C GLU A 18 -12.88 -4.82 -6.62
N GLU A 19 -13.78 -5.79 -6.71
CA GLU A 19 -13.51 -7.21 -6.45
C GLU A 19 -12.45 -7.80 -7.39
N ASN A 20 -12.31 -7.24 -8.60
CA ASN A 20 -11.33 -7.65 -9.60
C ASN A 20 -10.26 -6.55 -9.80
N MET A 21 -9.50 -6.27 -8.75
CA MET A 21 -8.38 -5.32 -8.80
C MET A 21 -7.34 -5.74 -9.84
N LYS A 22 -7.13 -4.90 -10.85
CA LYS A 22 -6.03 -5.06 -11.82
C LYS A 22 -4.74 -4.51 -11.23
N ALA A 23 -3.61 -4.86 -11.85
CA ALA A 23 -2.30 -4.36 -11.44
C ALA A 23 -2.22 -2.81 -11.44
N ALA A 24 -2.91 -2.15 -12.39
CA ALA A 24 -3.01 -0.69 -12.43
C ALA A 24 -3.78 -0.11 -11.23
N ASP A 25 -4.86 -0.75 -10.80
CA ASP A 25 -5.65 -0.32 -9.65
C ASP A 25 -4.84 -0.47 -8.35
N CYS A 26 -4.00 -1.49 -8.25
CA CYS A 26 -3.05 -1.63 -7.14
C CYS A 26 -2.02 -0.50 -7.10
N LEU A 27 -1.50 -0.08 -8.26
CA LEU A 27 -0.55 1.03 -8.33
C LEU A 27 -1.20 2.34 -7.90
N ASN A 28 -2.44 2.62 -8.35
CA ASN A 28 -3.18 3.80 -7.94
C ASN A 28 -3.41 3.81 -6.42
N VAL A 29 -3.88 2.70 -5.84
CA VAL A 29 -4.08 2.59 -4.38
C VAL A 29 -2.78 2.78 -3.60
N THR A 30 -1.65 2.31 -4.13
CA THR A 30 -0.32 2.50 -3.52
C THR A 30 0.10 3.97 -3.55
N ALA A 31 -0.06 4.64 -4.70
CA ALA A 31 0.30 6.05 -4.85
C ALA A 31 -0.61 6.97 -4.02
N ASP A 32 -1.92 6.73 -4.05
CA ASP A 32 -2.91 7.62 -3.45
C ASP A 32 -3.02 7.45 -1.94
N HIS A 33 -2.82 6.23 -1.42
CA HIS A 33 -3.07 5.93 -0.01
C HIS A 33 -1.84 5.44 0.76
N LEU A 34 -0.98 4.61 0.17
CA LEU A 34 0.18 4.08 0.89
C LEU A 34 1.29 5.12 1.02
N HIS A 35 1.64 5.80 -0.07
CA HIS A 35 2.76 6.73 -0.07
C HIS A 35 2.55 7.91 0.90
N PRO A 36 1.40 8.61 0.89
CA PRO A 36 1.12 9.66 1.87
C PRO A 36 1.12 9.15 3.31
N TYR A 37 0.60 7.94 3.53
CA TYR A 37 0.59 7.32 4.85
C TYR A 37 2.02 7.04 5.35
N MET A 38 2.87 6.48 4.51
CA MET A 38 4.25 6.16 4.89
C MET A 38 5.10 7.41 5.09
N VAL A 39 4.94 8.45 4.28
CA VAL A 39 5.63 9.74 4.50
C VAL A 39 5.17 10.39 5.80
N SER A 40 3.89 10.26 6.15
CA SER A 40 3.32 10.82 7.38
C SER A 40 3.76 10.06 8.64
N VAL A 41 3.71 8.73 8.61
CA VAL A 41 3.96 7.87 9.78
C VAL A 41 5.43 7.48 9.93
N PHE A 42 6.16 7.36 8.83
CA PHE A 42 7.58 7.01 8.78
C PHE A 42 8.39 8.04 7.98
N PRO A 43 8.42 9.32 8.41
CA PRO A 43 9.07 10.41 7.66
C PRO A 43 10.57 10.22 7.44
N THR A 44 11.21 9.39 8.26
CA THR A 44 12.64 9.04 8.14
C THR A 44 12.89 7.88 7.16
N GLY A 45 11.85 7.35 6.51
CA GLY A 45 11.96 6.23 5.56
C GLY A 45 12.29 4.88 6.22
N ASN A 46 12.12 4.77 7.54
CA ASN A 46 12.38 3.54 8.30
C ASN A 46 11.20 2.54 8.29
N GLY A 47 10.09 2.91 7.64
CA GLY A 47 8.91 2.06 7.51
C GLY A 47 9.18 0.90 6.55
N ILE A 48 8.84 -0.31 6.96
CA ILE A 48 8.88 -1.50 6.09
C ILE A 48 7.45 -1.78 5.63
N PHE A 49 7.25 -1.81 4.31
CA PHE A 49 5.96 -2.15 3.72
C PHE A 49 5.86 -3.64 3.40
N GLN A 50 4.77 -4.27 3.84
CA GLN A 50 4.45 -5.65 3.51
C GLN A 50 3.04 -5.73 2.92
N GLN A 51 2.93 -6.23 1.69
CA GLN A 51 1.65 -6.51 1.04
C GLN A 51 1.47 -8.02 0.83
N TYR A 52 0.25 -8.52 1.03
CA TYR A 52 -0.08 -9.92 0.83
C TYR A 52 0.05 -10.32 -0.65
N ASN A 53 0.64 -11.48 -0.90
CA ASN A 53 0.96 -12.01 -2.24
C ASN A 53 -0.30 -12.60 -2.92
N ALA A 54 -1.34 -11.81 -3.15
CA ALA A 54 -2.49 -12.24 -3.96
C ALA A 54 -2.09 -12.36 -5.44
N VAL A 55 -2.71 -13.29 -6.17
CA VAL A 55 -2.32 -13.80 -7.51
C VAL A 55 -2.12 -12.71 -8.58
N CYS A 56 -2.69 -11.51 -8.40
CA CYS A 56 -2.47 -10.34 -9.27
C CYS A 56 -1.08 -9.65 -9.09
N HIS A 57 -0.27 -10.07 -8.11
CA HIS A 57 0.95 -9.39 -7.65
C HIS A 57 2.27 -10.10 -7.99
N LYS A 58 2.42 -10.62 -9.21
CA LYS A 58 3.79 -10.86 -9.76
C LYS A 58 4.56 -9.57 -10.06
N VAL A 59 4.01 -8.41 -9.72
CA VAL A 59 4.75 -7.16 -9.74
C VAL A 59 5.56 -7.10 -8.46
N ARG A 60 6.86 -7.40 -8.61
CA ARG A 60 7.89 -7.04 -7.64
C ARG A 60 7.90 -5.50 -7.56
N ILE A 61 6.98 -4.90 -6.79
CA ILE A 61 7.05 -3.47 -6.48
C ILE A 61 8.21 -3.35 -5.50
N ILE A 62 9.37 -3.15 -6.12
CA ILE A 62 10.65 -2.95 -5.47
C ILE A 62 10.52 -1.75 -4.56
N LEU A 63 11.11 -1.92 -3.38
CA LEU A 63 11.41 -1.00 -2.29
C LEU A 63 12.25 0.23 -2.73
N GLU A 64 11.89 0.90 -3.83
CA GLU A 64 12.59 2.07 -4.40
C GLU A 64 11.70 3.33 -4.43
N TRP A 65 10.71 3.40 -3.51
CA TRP A 65 9.74 4.50 -3.48
C TRP A 65 9.80 5.32 -2.18
N PHE A 66 10.78 5.05 -1.30
CA PHE A 66 11.07 5.79 -0.06
C PHE A 66 12.50 6.29 -0.06
#